data_AF-A0A7K4Y410-F1
#
_entry.id   AF-A0A7K4Y410-F1
#
_cell.length_a   1.000
_cell.length_b   1.000
_cell.length_c   1.000
_cell.angle_alpha   90.00
_cell.angle_beta   90.00
_cell.angle_gamma   90.00
#
_symmetry.space_group_name_H-M   'P 1'
#
loop_
_entity.id
_entity.type
_entity.pdbx_description
1 polymer ?
#
loop_
_entity_poly.entity_id
_entity_poly.type
_entity_poly.pdbx_seq_one_letter_code
_entity_poly.pdbx_strand_id
1 'polypeptide(L)'
;RMALVTTNSVLPGINLGPLLQMCISINPSIIPTAFLGTATIFACFSLSALYARRRSYLYLGGFLLSGLTLMLLSSLINAFVRSTWLFTANLYVALMIMCGFVLFDTQLIIEKAESGDKDYIWHCVDLFLDFVNIFRELLMILGMSEVAEGPWA
;
A
#
# COMPACT_ATOMS: atom_id res chain seq x y z
N ARG A 1 17.04 1.47 -16.78
CA ARG A 1 16.73 0.95 -15.42
C ARG A 1 15.88 1.93 -14.61
N MET A 2 16.22 3.23 -14.57
CA MET A 2 15.37 4.25 -13.92
C MET A 2 13.98 4.42 -14.57
N ALA A 3 13.89 4.30 -15.91
CA ALA A 3 12.62 4.44 -16.63
C ALA A 3 11.52 3.45 -16.20
N LEU A 4 11.88 2.21 -15.85
CA LEU A 4 10.90 1.19 -15.45
C LEU A 4 10.32 1.48 -14.05
N VAL A 5 11.15 1.99 -13.14
CA VAL A 5 10.74 2.38 -11.78
C VAL A 5 9.86 3.63 -11.84
N THR A 6 10.22 4.64 -12.64
CA THR A 6 9.39 5.84 -12.82
C THR A 6 8.02 5.48 -13.39
N THR A 7 7.92 4.53 -14.31
CA THR A 7 6.62 4.10 -14.85
C THR A 7 5.78 3.38 -13.80
N ASN A 8 6.38 2.52 -12.96
CA ASN A 8 5.65 1.78 -11.93
C ASN A 8 5.16 2.69 -10.78
N SER A 9 5.89 3.78 -10.44
CA SER A 9 5.47 4.76 -9.43
C SER A 9 4.43 5.77 -9.94
N VAL A 10 4.46 6.09 -11.25
CA VAL A 10 3.56 7.08 -11.86
C VAL A 10 2.13 6.54 -12.02
N LEU A 11 1.95 5.23 -12.29
CA LEU A 11 0.64 4.63 -12.51
C LEU A 11 -0.29 4.66 -11.27
N PRO A 12 0.19 4.36 -10.04
CA PRO A 12 -0.58 4.56 -8.82
C PRO A 12 -0.81 6.05 -8.49
N GLY A 13 0.21 6.89 -8.72
CA GLY A 13 0.16 8.33 -8.45
C GLY A 13 -0.87 9.08 -9.29
N ILE A 14 -1.04 8.71 -10.56
CA ILE A 14 -2.09 9.28 -11.43
C ILE A 14 -3.49 8.89 -10.96
N ASN A 15 -3.66 7.71 -10.36
CA ASN A 15 -4.95 7.27 -9.82
C ASN A 15 -5.32 7.93 -8.48
N LEU A 16 -4.33 8.45 -7.73
CA LEU A 16 -4.56 9.10 -6.44
C LEU A 16 -5.28 10.45 -6.56
N GLY A 17 -5.00 11.24 -7.61
CA GLY A 17 -5.64 12.55 -7.81
C GLY A 17 -7.17 12.48 -7.91
N PRO A 18 -7.73 11.68 -8.85
CA PRO A 18 -9.18 11.48 -8.96
C PRO A 18 -9.80 10.83 -7.73
N LEU A 19 -9.10 9.91 -7.06
CA LEU A 19 -9.55 9.29 -5.81
C LEU A 19 -9.71 10.31 -4.69
N LEU A 20 -8.72 11.18 -4.50
CA LEU A 20 -8.78 12.25 -3.52
C LEU A 20 -9.94 13.21 -3.82
N GLN A 21 -10.12 13.60 -5.09
CA GLN A 21 -11.24 14.46 -5.47
C GLN A 21 -12.60 13.82 -5.19
N MET A 22 -12.73 12.51 -5.42
CA MET A 22 -13.92 11.74 -5.05
C MET A 22 -14.13 11.74 -3.53
N CYS A 23 -13.10 11.43 -2.73
CA CYS A 23 -13.21 11.42 -1.27
C CYS A 23 -13.57 12.80 -0.70
N ILE A 24 -13.01 13.89 -1.24
CA ILE A 24 -13.36 15.27 -0.85
C ILE A 24 -14.84 15.55 -1.12
N SER A 25 -15.37 15.06 -2.25
CA SER A 25 -16.78 15.25 -2.61
C SER A 25 -17.75 14.46 -1.72
N ILE A 26 -17.30 13.35 -1.13
CA ILE A 26 -18.08 12.54 -0.20
C ILE A 26 -17.96 13.13 1.21
N ASN A 27 -16.76 13.10 1.79
CA ASN A 27 -16.48 13.66 3.11
C ASN A 27 -14.99 14.02 3.27
N PRO A 28 -14.64 15.31 3.46
CA PRO A 28 -13.26 15.73 3.60
C PRO A 28 -12.57 15.22 4.87
N SER A 29 -13.34 14.82 5.88
CA SER A 29 -12.87 14.19 7.14
C SER A 29 -12.14 12.86 6.93
N ILE A 30 -12.39 12.17 5.81
CA ILE A 30 -11.79 10.86 5.51
C ILE A 30 -10.28 10.97 5.35
N ILE A 31 -9.78 12.07 4.77
CA ILE A 31 -8.37 12.27 4.44
C ILE A 31 -7.48 12.28 5.69
N PRO A 32 -7.70 13.14 6.70
CA PRO A 32 -6.88 13.13 7.91
C PRO A 32 -6.99 11.81 8.67
N THR A 33 -8.16 11.17 8.68
CA THR A 33 -8.38 9.87 9.33
C THR A 33 -7.55 8.77 8.66
N ALA A 34 -7.59 8.69 7.33
CA ALA A 34 -6.79 7.75 6.56
C ALA A 34 -5.29 8.01 6.72
N PHE A 35 -4.87 9.27 6.76
CA PHE A 35 -3.46 9.64 6.96
C PHE A 35 -2.95 9.21 8.34
N LEU A 36 -3.71 9.49 9.40
CA LEU A 36 -3.36 9.06 10.75
C LEU A 36 -3.34 7.53 10.87
N GLY A 37 -4.33 6.84 10.30
CA GLY A 37 -4.36 5.37 10.25
C GLY A 37 -3.13 4.80 9.53
N THR A 38 -2.77 5.38 8.38
CA THR A 38 -1.56 4.99 7.63
C THR A 38 -0.31 5.20 8.47
N ALA A 39 -0.16 6.36 9.10
CA ALA A 39 0.99 6.66 9.95
C ALA A 39 1.11 5.68 11.12
N THR A 40 0.00 5.32 11.77
CA THR A 40 -0.01 4.33 12.85
C THR A 40 0.38 2.93 12.36
N ILE A 41 -0.21 2.46 11.26
CA ILE A 41 0.11 1.16 10.66
C ILE A 41 1.59 1.13 10.26
N PHE A 42 2.00 2.10 9.46
CA PHE A 42 3.34 2.21 8.94
C PHE A 42 4.39 2.23 10.06
N ALA A 43 4.16 3.04 11.11
CA ALA A 43 5.04 3.08 12.27
C ALA A 43 5.08 1.73 12.99
N CYS A 44 3.93 1.11 13.27
CA CYS A 44 3.86 -0.16 14.00
C CYS A 44 4.61 -1.28 13.26
N PHE A 45 4.37 -1.43 11.95
CA PHE A 45 5.05 -2.42 11.12
C PHE A 45 6.54 -2.11 10.96
N SER A 46 6.92 -0.85 10.71
CA SER A 46 8.34 -0.47 10.60
C SER A 46 9.10 -0.72 11.91
N LEU A 47 8.52 -0.40 13.07
CA LEU A 47 9.12 -0.74 14.38
C LEU A 47 9.21 -2.25 14.58
N SER A 48 8.18 -3.01 14.20
CA SER A 48 8.22 -4.48 14.27
C SER A 48 9.34 -5.06 13.41
N ALA A 49 9.55 -4.52 12.20
CA ALA A 49 10.68 -4.88 11.35
C ALA A 49 12.01 -4.52 12.01
N LEU A 50 12.17 -3.33 12.60
CA LEU A 50 13.42 -2.92 13.26
C LEU A 50 13.82 -3.83 14.44
N TYR A 51 12.85 -4.31 15.22
CA TYR A 51 13.11 -5.20 16.36
C TYR A 51 13.19 -6.69 15.99
N ALA A 52 12.78 -7.07 14.78
CA ALA A 52 12.79 -8.46 14.36
C ALA A 52 14.21 -8.98 14.10
N ARG A 53 14.37 -10.30 14.23
CA ARG A 53 15.65 -10.97 13.95
C ARG A 53 16.02 -10.78 12.48
N ARG A 54 17.28 -10.41 12.25
CA ARG A 54 17.87 -10.12 10.94
C ARG A 54 17.49 -11.16 9.88
N ARG A 55 17.11 -10.69 8.69
CA ARG A 55 16.69 -11.47 7.51
C ARG A 55 15.41 -12.31 7.65
N SER A 56 14.71 -12.27 8.78
CA SER A 56 13.48 -13.07 8.97
C SER A 56 12.40 -12.73 7.93
N TYR A 57 12.17 -11.44 7.67
CA TYR A 57 11.14 -11.02 6.72
C TYR A 57 11.59 -11.03 5.25
N LEU A 58 12.89 -11.17 4.95
CA LEU A 58 13.34 -11.29 3.56
C LEU A 58 12.82 -12.59 2.89
N TYR A 59 12.61 -13.65 3.66
CA TYR A 59 11.95 -14.87 3.19
C TYR A 59 10.50 -14.64 2.77
N LEU A 60 9.86 -13.59 3.31
CA LEU A 60 8.48 -13.23 2.98
C LEU A 60 8.35 -12.61 1.57
N GLY A 61 9.46 -12.14 0.97
CA GLY A 61 9.43 -11.50 -0.35
C GLY A 61 8.82 -12.37 -1.45
N GLY A 62 9.11 -13.67 -1.45
CA GLY A 62 8.50 -14.61 -2.40
C GLY A 62 6.99 -14.74 -2.23
N PHE A 63 6.53 -14.76 -0.98
CA PHE A 63 5.10 -14.80 -0.66
C PHE A 63 4.41 -13.48 -1.08
N LEU A 64 5.00 -12.33 -0.76
CA LEU A 64 4.44 -11.01 -1.09
C LEU A 64 4.32 -10.80 -2.60
N LEU A 65 5.35 -11.17 -3.38
CA LEU A 65 5.32 -11.10 -4.85
C LEU A 65 4.26 -12.03 -5.45
N SER A 66 4.10 -13.23 -4.88
CA SER A 66 3.03 -14.15 -5.30
C SER A 66 1.64 -13.58 -5.01
N GLY A 67 1.45 -12.95 -3.85
CA GLY A 67 0.21 -12.27 -3.46
C GLY A 67 -0.12 -11.11 -4.40
N LEU A 68 0.86 -10.27 -4.74
CA LEU A 68 0.69 -9.19 -5.71
C LEU A 68 0.25 -9.72 -7.08
N THR A 69 0.83 -10.84 -7.53
CA THR A 69 0.45 -11.48 -8.80
C THR A 69 -1.00 -11.97 -8.75
N LEU A 70 -1.41 -12.63 -7.66
CA LEU A 70 -2.78 -13.08 -7.47
C LEU A 70 -3.79 -11.92 -7.46
N MET A 71 -3.42 -10.81 -6.84
CA MET A 71 -4.24 -9.59 -6.84
C MET A 71 -4.40 -9.00 -8.24
N LEU A 72 -3.34 -8.99 -9.05
CA LEU A 72 -3.41 -8.54 -10.44
C LEU A 72 -4.38 -9.43 -11.25
N LEU A 73 -4.32 -10.75 -11.05
CA LEU A 73 -5.28 -11.68 -11.66
C LEU A 73 -6.71 -11.44 -11.15
N SER A 74 -6.89 -11.23 -9.84
CA SER A 74 -8.19 -10.93 -9.24
C SER A 74 -8.81 -9.65 -9.81
N SER A 75 -7.99 -8.60 -9.98
CA SER A 75 -8.40 -7.34 -10.60
C SER A 75 -8.84 -7.53 -12.07
N LEU A 76 -8.10 -8.34 -12.84
CA LEU A 76 -8.47 -8.71 -14.20
C LEU A 76 -9.81 -9.45 -14.25
N ILE A 77 -10.02 -10.44 -13.37
CA ILE A 77 -11.29 -11.18 -13.28
C ILE A 77 -12.42 -10.22 -12.91
N ASN A 78 -12.19 -9.34 -11.92
CA ASN A 78 -13.20 -8.38 -11.50
C ASN A 78 -13.55 -7.35 -12.59
N ALA A 79 -12.65 -7.06 -13.54
CA ALA A 79 -12.96 -6.20 -14.68
C ALA A 79 -14.05 -6.80 -15.59
N PHE A 80 -14.13 -8.14 -15.69
CA PHE A 80 -15.19 -8.83 -16.45
C PHE A 80 -16.44 -9.10 -15.61
N VAL A 81 -16.27 -9.52 -14.35
CA VAL A 81 -17.37 -9.92 -13.46
C VAL A 81 -18.09 -8.72 -12.83
N ARG A 82 -17.36 -7.62 -12.60
CA ARG A 82 -17.83 -6.37 -11.97
C ARG A 82 -18.59 -6.61 -10.66
N SER A 83 -17.99 -7.37 -9.75
CA SER A 83 -18.60 -7.66 -8.44
C SER A 83 -18.07 -6.73 -7.37
N THR A 84 -18.96 -6.01 -6.69
CA THR A 84 -18.62 -5.13 -5.56
C THR A 84 -17.96 -5.91 -4.42
N TRP A 85 -18.41 -7.14 -4.15
CA TRP A 85 -17.85 -7.99 -3.10
C TRP A 85 -16.39 -8.37 -3.36
N LEU A 86 -16.07 -8.75 -4.60
CA LEU A 86 -14.70 -9.07 -5.00
C LEU A 86 -13.81 -7.83 -4.95
N PHE A 87 -14.34 -6.67 -5.33
CA PHE A 87 -13.62 -5.40 -5.25
C PHE A 87 -13.26 -5.05 -3.79
N THR A 88 -14.23 -5.08 -2.88
CA THR A 88 -13.99 -4.81 -1.45
C THR A 88 -13.00 -5.81 -0.85
N ALA A 89 -13.16 -7.10 -1.12
CA ALA A 89 -12.21 -8.12 -0.65
C ALA A 89 -10.79 -7.87 -1.17
N ASN A 90 -10.66 -7.49 -2.44
CA ASN A 90 -9.36 -7.17 -3.04
C ASN A 90 -8.69 -5.97 -2.36
N LEU A 91 -9.43 -4.94 -1.96
CA LEU A 91 -8.88 -3.78 -1.22
C LEU A 91 -8.30 -4.17 0.15
N TYR A 92 -9.03 -4.99 0.94
CA TYR A 92 -8.51 -5.44 2.24
C TYR A 92 -7.28 -6.34 2.09
N VAL A 93 -7.26 -7.21 1.08
CA VAL A 93 -6.10 -8.04 0.76
C VAL A 93 -4.91 -7.17 0.29
N ALA A 94 -5.18 -6.11 -0.48
CA ALA A 94 -4.17 -5.14 -0.91
C ALA A 94 -3.49 -4.50 0.29
N LEU A 95 -4.31 -3.98 1.21
CA LEU A 95 -3.83 -3.34 2.43
C LEU A 95 -2.92 -4.29 3.22
N MET A 96 -3.34 -5.54 3.41
CA MET A 96 -2.56 -6.54 4.16
C MET A 96 -1.23 -6.87 3.48
N ILE A 97 -1.22 -6.98 2.15
CA ILE A 97 0.01 -7.21 1.38
C ILE A 97 0.94 -5.99 1.45
N MET A 98 0.42 -4.77 1.38
CA MET A 98 1.22 -3.54 1.50
C MET A 98 1.85 -3.40 2.89
N CYS A 99 1.13 -3.77 3.96
CA CYS A 99 1.74 -3.88 5.30
C CYS A 99 2.90 -4.88 5.34
N GLY A 100 2.77 -5.98 4.59
CA GLY A 100 3.85 -6.96 4.43
C GLY A 100 5.05 -6.42 3.64
N PHE A 101 4.82 -5.61 2.60
CA PHE A 101 5.88 -4.91 1.88
C PHE A 101 6.65 -3.96 2.79
N VAL A 102 5.98 -3.16 3.63
CA VAL A 102 6.66 -2.31 4.64
C VAL A 102 7.63 -3.12 5.51
N LEU A 103 7.22 -4.31 5.97
CA LEU A 103 8.12 -5.20 6.75
C LEU A 103 9.32 -5.66 5.94
N PHE A 104 9.08 -6.08 4.70
CA PHE A 104 10.09 -6.59 3.79
C PHE A 104 11.09 -5.49 3.41
N ASP A 105 10.62 -4.33 2.99
CA ASP A 105 11.44 -3.21 2.52
C ASP A 105 12.22 -2.57 3.67
N THR A 106 11.63 -2.44 4.86
CA THR A 106 12.37 -2.01 6.06
C THR A 106 13.53 -2.96 6.36
N GLN A 107 13.31 -4.28 6.33
CA GLN A 107 14.38 -5.26 6.53
C GLN A 107 15.42 -5.25 5.41
N LEU A 108 14.99 -5.06 4.16
CA LEU A 108 15.88 -4.97 3.01
C LEU A 108 16.78 -3.75 3.10
N ILE A 109 16.26 -2.60 3.55
CA ILE A 109 17.02 -1.38 3.78
C ILE A 109 18.08 -1.59 4.87
N ILE A 110 17.72 -2.24 6.00
CA ILE A 110 18.67 -2.55 7.08
C ILE A 110 19.81 -3.42 6.56
N GLU A 111 19.49 -4.47 5.82
CA GLU A 111 20.50 -5.38 5.24
C GLU A 111 21.41 -4.65 4.23
N LYS A 112 20.85 -3.80 3.37
CA LYS A 112 21.62 -2.99 2.41
C LYS A 112 22.55 -2.01 3.13
N ALA A 113 22.05 -1.30 4.13
CA ALA A 113 22.85 -0.36 4.92
C ALA A 113 24.04 -1.05 5.62
N GLU A 114 23.82 -2.24 6.18
CA GLU A 114 24.90 -3.03 6.80
C GLU A 114 25.88 -3.64 5.78
N SER A 115 25.44 -3.87 4.53
CA SER A 115 26.32 -4.27 3.43
C SER A 115 27.19 -3.14 2.87
N GLY A 116 27.05 -1.93 3.41
CA GLY A 116 27.83 -0.75 3.02
C GLY A 116 27.17 0.14 1.97
N ASP A 117 25.90 -0.12 1.63
CA ASP A 117 25.11 0.74 0.75
C ASP A 117 24.78 2.07 1.45
N LYS A 118 25.04 3.19 0.78
CA LYS A 118 24.84 4.56 1.30
C LYS A 118 23.80 5.33 0.51
N ASP A 119 23.01 4.66 -0.32
CA ASP A 119 21.95 5.27 -1.11
C ASP A 119 20.68 5.54 -0.27
N TYR A 120 20.83 6.31 0.81
CA TYR A 120 19.74 6.65 1.75
C TYR A 120 18.54 7.30 1.06
N ILE A 121 18.79 8.08 0.00
CA ILE A 121 17.74 8.74 -0.79
C ILE A 121 16.80 7.70 -1.39
N TRP A 122 17.35 6.63 -1.99
CA TRP A 122 16.54 5.58 -2.61
C TRP A 122 15.82 4.74 -1.56
N HIS A 123 16.45 4.47 -0.42
CA HIS A 123 15.80 3.79 0.70
C HIS A 123 14.60 4.57 1.25
N CYS A 124 14.72 5.89 1.39
CA CYS A 124 13.61 6.74 1.81
C CYS A 124 12.48 6.79 0.77
N VAL A 125 12.81 6.82 -0.53
CA VAL A 125 11.81 6.83 -1.60
C VAL A 125 11.01 5.53 -1.64
N ASP A 126 11.68 4.39 -1.48
CA ASP A 126 11.05 3.06 -1.43
C ASP A 126 10.00 3.00 -0.31
N LEU A 127 10.43 3.37 0.89
CA LEU A 127 9.60 3.43 2.09
C LEU A 127 8.43 4.43 1.95
N PHE A 128 8.66 5.55 1.27
CA PHE A 128 7.61 6.54 0.98
C PHE A 128 6.56 6.00 0.01
N LEU A 129 6.97 5.21 -0.99
CA LEU A 129 6.03 4.58 -1.91
C LEU A 129 5.12 3.58 -1.18
N ASP A 130 5.66 2.78 -0.26
CA ASP A 130 4.84 1.89 0.57
C ASP A 130 3.85 2.66 1.43
N PHE A 131 4.29 3.77 2.05
CA PHE A 131 3.41 4.64 2.81
C PHE A 131 2.26 5.19 1.96
N VAL A 132 2.55 5.69 0.76
CA VAL A 132 1.55 6.22 -0.17
C VAL A 132 0.59 5.12 -0.64
N ASN A 133 1.07 3.89 -0.84
CA ASN A 133 0.24 2.76 -1.22
C ASN A 133 -0.74 2.36 -0.10
N ILE A 134 -0.29 2.29 1.15
CA ILE A 134 -1.17 2.04 2.31
C ILE A 134 -2.20 3.16 2.45
N PHE A 135 -1.77 4.43 2.30
CA PHE A 135 -2.67 5.58 2.35
C PHE A 135 -3.76 5.51 1.28
N ARG A 136 -3.40 5.14 0.05
CA ARG A 136 -4.34 4.94 -1.05
C ARG A 136 -5.38 3.87 -0.72
N GLU A 137 -4.94 2.72 -0.23
CA GLU A 137 -5.83 1.61 0.10
C GLU A 137 -6.77 1.97 1.26
N LEU A 138 -6.26 2.62 2.31
CA LEU A 138 -7.09 3.11 3.41
C LEU A 138 -8.10 4.16 2.95
N LEU A 139 -7.70 5.12 2.10
CA LEU A 139 -8.63 6.10 1.54
C LEU A 139 -9.79 5.45 0.79
N MET A 140 -9.50 4.42 -0.03
CA MET A 140 -10.54 3.70 -0.75
C MET A 140 -11.47 2.95 0.20
N ILE A 141 -10.91 2.25 1.20
CA ILE A 141 -11.70 1.52 2.20
C ILE A 141 -12.63 2.46 2.96
N LEU A 142 -12.11 3.57 3.51
CA LEU A 142 -12.91 4.54 4.24
C LEU A 142 -13.94 5.23 3.33
N GLY A 143 -13.56 5.59 2.11
CA GLY A 143 -14.48 6.17 1.13
C GLY A 143 -15.65 5.25 0.80
N MET A 144 -15.40 3.95 0.65
CA MET A 144 -16.46 2.96 0.42
C MET A 144 -17.36 2.73 1.63
N SER A 145 -16.79 2.72 2.85
CA SER A 145 -17.58 2.58 4.07
C SER A 145 -18.53 3.77 4.26
N GLU A 146 -18.06 4.99 4.03
CA GLU A 146 -18.89 6.20 4.13
C GLU A 146 -20.04 6.20 3.11
N VAL A 147 -19.75 5.74 1.88
CA VAL A 147 -20.76 5.53 0.83
C VAL A 147 -21.82 4.52 1.29
N ALA A 148 -21.43 3.47 2.00
CA ALA A 148 -22.36 2.45 2.51
C ALA A 148 -23.22 2.92 3.70
N GLU A 149 -22.81 3.98 4.41
CA GLU A 149 -23.56 4.56 5.55
C GLU A 149 -24.38 5.80 5.17
N GLY A 150 -24.23 6.30 3.94
CA GLY A 150 -24.92 7.49 3.46
C GLY A 150 -26.46 7.31 3.31
N PRO A 151 -27.23 8.41 3.24
CA PRO A 151 -28.71 8.40 3.22
C PRO A 151 -29.36 7.75 1.99
N TRP A 152 -28.59 7.09 1.14
CA TRP A 152 -28.98 6.40 -0.10
C TRP A 152 -28.48 4.94 -0.14
N ALA A 153 -28.04 4.41 1.01
CA ALA A 153 -27.76 2.99 1.22
C ALA A 153 -29.03 2.14 1.42
#